data_AF-X1QR16-F1
#
_entry.id   AF-X1QR16-F1
#
_cell.length_a   1.000
_cell.length_b   1.000
_cell.length_c   1.000
_cell.angle_alpha   90.00
_cell.angle_beta   90.00
_cell.angle_gamma   90.00
#
_symmetry.space_group_name_H-M   'P 1'
#
loop_
_entity.id
_entity.type
_entity.pdbx_description
1 polymer ?
#
loop_
_entity_poly.entity_id
_entity_poly.type
_entity_poly.pdbx_seq_one_letter_code
_entity_poly.pdbx_strand_id
1 'polypeptide(L)'
;MRKGLLFRLVKWSRAVRIFFGGYTKMEEKHKLFQLPHMLSPRQIYYTLIDDCYQYNSLSSIYKKQIFTVRKLTDIDHQIHLRFYSDRWVSGHYELAPEMWPAQHLKGEDLRALNEGEIFKLKGQLGAR
;
A
#
# COMPACT_ATOMS: atom_id res chain seq x y z
N MET A 1 19.09 -2.27 22.23
CA MET A 1 17.72 -2.86 22.16
C MET A 1 17.58 -3.66 20.87
N ARG A 2 17.19 -4.94 20.92
CA ARG A 2 17.03 -5.78 19.71
C ARG A 2 16.09 -5.07 18.74
N LYS A 3 16.56 -4.74 17.52
CA LYS A 3 15.84 -3.96 16.49
C LYS A 3 14.38 -4.42 16.27
N GLY A 4 14.10 -5.71 16.46
CA GLY A 4 12.75 -6.29 16.38
C GLY A 4 11.74 -5.82 17.44
N LEU A 5 12.17 -5.52 18.68
CA LEU A 5 11.24 -5.06 19.72
C LEU A 5 10.72 -3.64 19.41
N LEU A 6 11.62 -2.75 18.98
CA LEU A 6 11.25 -1.39 18.58
C LEU A 6 10.28 -1.41 17.39
N PHE A 7 10.56 -2.23 16.38
CA PHE A 7 9.67 -2.41 15.23
C PHE A 7 8.26 -2.85 15.63
N ARG A 8 8.16 -3.84 16.53
CA ARG A 8 6.86 -4.33 17.05
C ARG A 8 6.09 -3.24 17.79
N LEU A 9 6.77 -2.47 18.65
CA LEU A 9 6.15 -1.37 19.40
C LEU A 9 5.68 -0.24 18.46
N VAL A 10 6.48 0.12 17.45
CA VAL A 10 6.08 1.11 16.44
C VAL A 10 4.87 0.62 15.64
N LYS A 11 4.86 -0.65 15.20
CA LYS A 11 3.69 -1.22 14.50
C LYS A 11 2.43 -1.23 15.37
N TRP A 12 2.56 -1.63 16.63
CA TRP A 12 1.44 -1.67 17.55
C TRP A 12 0.89 -0.26 17.83
N SER A 13 1.76 0.70 18.16
CA SER A 13 1.34 2.09 18.37
C SER A 13 0.70 2.71 17.13
N ARG A 14 1.19 2.38 15.92
CA ARG A 14 0.58 2.82 14.65
C ARG A 14 -0.81 2.22 14.47
N ALA A 15 -1.00 0.92 14.75
CA ALA A 15 -2.31 0.27 14.67
C ALA A 15 -3.33 0.91 15.63
N VAL A 16 -2.92 1.19 16.87
CA VAL A 16 -3.76 1.91 17.86
C VAL A 16 -4.14 3.30 17.35
N ARG A 17 -3.19 4.08 16.81
CA ARG A 17 -3.48 5.40 16.25
C ARG A 17 -4.45 5.34 15.08
N ILE A 18 -4.27 4.39 14.16
CA ILE A 18 -5.17 4.18 13.02
C ILE A 18 -6.58 3.84 13.51
N PHE A 19 -6.69 3.00 14.54
CA PHE A 19 -7.98 2.64 15.14
C PHE A 19 -8.74 3.87 15.66
N PHE A 20 -8.03 4.82 16.28
CA PHE A 20 -8.61 6.10 16.74
C PHE A 20 -8.73 7.18 15.63
N GLY A 21 -8.58 6.82 14.35
CA GLY A 21 -8.74 7.76 13.23
C GLY A 21 -7.53 8.67 12.97
N GLY A 22 -6.36 8.32 13.53
CA GLY A 22 -5.09 8.90 13.12
C GLY A 22 -4.69 8.43 11.72
N TYR A 23 -3.75 9.14 11.07
CA TYR A 23 -3.23 8.86 9.72
C TYR A 23 -4.17 9.10 8.53
N THR A 24 -5.39 9.60 8.73
CA THR A 24 -6.31 9.96 7.63
C THR A 24 -5.67 10.88 6.59
N LYS A 25 -4.90 11.90 7.03
CA LYS A 25 -4.17 12.80 6.12
C LYS A 25 -3.12 12.08 5.27
N MET A 26 -2.49 11.04 5.80
CA MET A 26 -1.53 10.23 5.04
C MET A 26 -2.25 9.34 4.03
N GLU A 27 -3.38 8.74 4.40
CA GLU A 27 -4.22 7.99 3.46
C GLU A 27 -4.68 8.86 2.29
N GLU A 28 -5.18 10.07 2.58
CA GLU A 28 -5.62 11.03 1.55
C GLU A 28 -4.46 11.43 0.62
N LYS A 29 -3.25 11.65 1.15
CA LYS A 29 -2.06 11.99 0.34
C LYS A 29 -1.73 10.94 -0.72
N HIS A 30 -2.02 9.67 -0.44
CA HIS A 30 -1.66 8.56 -1.32
C HIS A 30 -2.81 8.06 -2.19
N LYS A 31 -3.99 8.69 -2.15
CA LYS A 31 -5.09 8.35 -3.06
C LYS A 31 -4.69 8.60 -4.51
N LEU A 32 -4.99 7.63 -5.36
CA LEU A 32 -4.65 7.67 -6.77
C LEU A 32 -5.91 7.92 -7.61
N PHE A 33 -6.90 7.02 -7.52
CA PHE A 33 -8.14 7.07 -8.30
C PHE A 33 -9.23 6.21 -7.66
N GLN A 34 -10.45 6.32 -8.20
CA GLN A 34 -11.56 5.43 -7.84
C GLN A 34 -11.77 4.37 -8.91
N LEU A 35 -12.08 3.15 -8.48
CA LEU A 35 -12.52 2.07 -9.36
C LEU A 35 -13.92 2.39 -9.92
N PRO A 36 -14.19 2.01 -11.18
CA PRO A 36 -15.50 2.21 -11.80
C PRO A 36 -16.60 1.44 -11.04
N HIS A 37 -16.29 0.24 -10.57
CA HIS A 37 -17.17 -0.62 -9.77
C HIS A 37 -16.37 -1.29 -8.66
N MET A 38 -17.06 -1.88 -7.68
CA MET A 38 -16.39 -2.60 -6.60
C MET A 38 -15.80 -3.90 -7.12
N LEU A 39 -14.49 -4.09 -6.94
CA LEU A 39 -13.81 -5.35 -7.22
C LEU A 39 -13.61 -6.13 -5.92
N SER A 40 -13.85 -7.43 -5.96
CA SER A 40 -13.49 -8.33 -4.87
C SER A 40 -11.97 -8.46 -4.75
N PRO A 41 -11.44 -8.81 -3.56
CA PRO A 41 -10.01 -9.12 -3.38
C PRO A 41 -9.46 -10.11 -4.39
N ARG A 42 -10.25 -11.14 -4.74
CA ARG A 42 -9.88 -12.17 -5.72
C ARG A 42 -9.74 -11.60 -7.13
N GLN A 43 -10.69 -10.75 -7.55
CA GLN A 43 -10.60 -10.07 -8.84
C GLN A 43 -9.38 -9.15 -8.90
N ILE A 44 -9.16 -8.34 -7.85
CA ILE A 44 -7.99 -7.44 -7.77
C ILE A 44 -6.70 -8.24 -7.91
N TYR A 45 -6.57 -9.37 -7.20
CA TYR A 45 -5.39 -10.21 -7.28
C TYR A 45 -5.14 -10.75 -8.69
N TYR A 46 -6.16 -11.37 -9.31
CA TYR A 46 -6.00 -11.94 -10.65
C TYR A 46 -5.76 -10.87 -11.73
N THR A 47 -6.28 -9.65 -11.57
CA THR A 47 -6.02 -8.56 -12.50
C THR A 47 -4.57 -8.07 -12.47
N LEU A 48 -3.91 -8.17 -11.31
CA LEU A 48 -2.59 -7.56 -11.10
C LEU A 48 -1.44 -8.59 -11.03
N ILE A 49 -1.74 -9.88 -10.88
CA ILE A 49 -0.74 -10.94 -10.69
C ILE A 49 0.21 -11.10 -11.88
N ASP A 50 -0.29 -10.94 -13.11
CA ASP A 50 0.52 -11.01 -14.34
C ASP A 50 1.58 -9.90 -14.39
N ASP A 51 1.34 -8.83 -13.65
CA ASP A 51 2.24 -7.69 -13.49
C ASP A 51 3.13 -7.81 -12.24
N CYS A 52 3.18 -9.00 -11.65
CA CYS A 52 3.94 -9.40 -10.47
C CYS A 52 3.47 -8.76 -9.16
N TYR A 53 2.25 -8.26 -9.08
CA TYR A 53 1.69 -7.86 -7.78
C TYR A 53 1.32 -9.08 -6.94
N GLN A 54 1.76 -9.08 -5.69
CA GLN A 54 1.50 -10.12 -4.70
C GLN A 54 0.83 -9.55 -3.47
N TYR A 55 0.15 -10.39 -2.68
CA TYR A 55 -0.45 -9.96 -1.43
C TYR A 55 0.61 -9.40 -0.45
N ASN A 56 0.33 -8.24 0.16
CA ASN A 56 1.26 -7.59 1.10
C ASN A 56 0.89 -7.88 2.57
N SER A 57 1.47 -8.95 3.12
CA SER A 57 1.28 -9.37 4.52
C SER A 57 1.91 -8.45 5.56
N LEU A 58 2.83 -7.56 5.16
CA LEU A 58 3.53 -6.66 6.08
C LEU A 58 2.87 -5.28 6.20
N SER A 59 1.80 -5.03 5.46
CA SER A 59 1.07 -3.77 5.48
C SER A 59 0.22 -3.58 6.74
N SER A 60 0.17 -2.35 7.28
CA SER A 60 -0.82 -1.97 8.30
C SER A 60 -2.21 -1.88 7.66
N ILE A 61 -3.28 -2.33 8.34
CA ILE A 61 -4.64 -2.28 7.79
C ILE A 61 -5.30 -0.95 8.19
N TYR A 62 -5.81 -0.21 7.20
CA TYR A 62 -6.56 1.02 7.41
C TYR A 62 -8.08 0.79 7.45
N LYS A 63 -8.83 1.78 7.93
CA LYS A 63 -10.29 1.72 7.95
C LYS A 63 -10.82 1.57 6.52
N LYS A 64 -11.80 0.69 6.32
CA LYS A 64 -12.40 0.35 5.00
C LYS A 64 -11.46 -0.34 4.00
N GLN A 65 -10.20 -0.60 4.33
CA GLN A 65 -9.31 -1.34 3.44
C GLN A 65 -9.81 -2.79 3.30
N ILE A 66 -10.03 -3.23 2.06
CA ILE A 66 -10.48 -4.58 1.72
C ILE A 66 -9.34 -5.46 1.21
N PHE A 67 -8.31 -4.87 0.60
CA PHE A 67 -7.19 -5.62 0.03
C PHE A 67 -5.94 -4.77 -0.10
N THR A 68 -4.80 -5.44 -0.25
CA THR A 68 -3.47 -4.83 -0.26
C THR A 68 -2.51 -5.70 -1.06
N VAL A 69 -1.78 -5.10 -1.98
CA VAL A 69 -0.80 -5.80 -2.83
C VAL A 69 0.48 -4.99 -2.93
N ARG A 70 1.58 -5.66 -3.19
CA ARG A 70 2.89 -5.07 -3.42
C ARG A 70 3.50 -5.65 -4.69
N LYS A 71 4.33 -4.86 -5.36
CA LYS A 71 5.21 -5.31 -6.44
C LYS A 71 6.62 -4.87 -6.11
N LEU A 72 7.58 -5.81 -6.06
CA LEU A 72 8.99 -5.45 -5.98
C LEU A 72 9.40 -4.78 -7.30
N THR A 73 10.03 -3.62 -7.22
CA THR A 73 10.54 -2.91 -8.40
C THR A 73 12.01 -3.24 -8.64
N ASP A 74 12.74 -3.46 -7.56
CA ASP A 74 14.14 -3.87 -7.50
C ASP A 74 14.39 -4.62 -6.18
N ILE A 75 15.65 -4.78 -5.79
CA ILE A 75 16.03 -5.49 -4.56
C ILE A 75 15.62 -4.74 -3.28
N ASP A 76 15.53 -3.42 -3.34
CA ASP A 76 15.37 -2.54 -2.18
C ASP A 76 13.97 -1.92 -2.10
N HIS A 77 13.22 -1.88 -3.19
CA HIS A 77 11.98 -1.10 -3.29
C HIS A 77 10.76 -1.90 -3.73
N GLN A 78 9.62 -1.32 -3.40
CA GLN A 78 8.31 -1.82 -3.79
C GLN A 78 7.35 -0.71 -4.18
N ILE A 79 6.41 -1.04 -5.04
CA ILE A 79 5.14 -0.33 -5.17
C ILE A 79 4.13 -1.02 -4.26
N HIS A 80 3.56 -0.28 -3.31
CA HIS A 80 2.50 -0.73 -2.43
C HIS A 80 1.17 -0.11 -2.84
N LEU A 81 0.16 -0.95 -3.09
CA LEU A 81 -1.22 -0.55 -3.37
C LEU A 81 -2.19 -1.03 -2.30
N ARG A 82 -3.23 -0.24 -2.06
CA ARG A 82 -4.34 -0.55 -1.15
C ARG A 82 -5.67 -0.26 -1.81
N PHE A 83 -6.63 -1.13 -1.53
CA PHE A 83 -7.98 -1.07 -2.09
C PHE A 83 -8.99 -0.94 -0.96
N TYR A 84 -9.99 -0.08 -1.16
CA TYR A 84 -10.95 0.29 -0.14
C TYR A 84 -12.38 -0.05 -0.58
N SER A 85 -13.27 -0.30 0.39
CA SER A 85 -14.67 -0.63 0.14
C SER A 85 -15.48 0.54 -0.44
N ASP A 86 -14.97 1.77 -0.41
CA ASP A 86 -15.54 2.93 -1.09
C ASP A 86 -14.94 3.19 -2.48
N ARG A 87 -14.32 2.14 -3.06
CA ARG A 87 -13.72 2.10 -4.41
C ARG A 87 -12.44 2.91 -4.57
N TRP A 88 -11.96 3.60 -3.53
CA TRP A 88 -10.66 4.25 -3.62
C TRP A 88 -9.53 3.24 -3.77
N VAL A 89 -8.52 3.64 -4.53
CA VAL A 89 -7.21 2.99 -4.61
C VAL A 89 -6.18 4.00 -4.13
N SER A 90 -5.32 3.58 -3.20
CA SER A 90 -4.15 4.35 -2.79
C SER A 90 -2.88 3.59 -3.11
N GLY A 91 -1.77 4.30 -3.28
CA GLY A 91 -0.49 3.67 -3.50
C GLY A 91 0.71 4.60 -3.45
N HIS A 92 1.88 4.00 -3.27
CA HIS A 92 3.16 4.68 -3.23
C HIS A 92 4.31 3.72 -3.56
N TYR A 93 5.43 4.32 -3.92
CA TYR A 93 6.72 3.64 -4.02
C TYR A 93 7.49 3.89 -2.74
N GLU A 94 8.11 2.85 -2.19
CA GLU A 94 8.82 2.90 -0.91
C GLU A 94 9.87 1.80 -0.82
N LEU A 95 10.74 1.89 0.18
CA LEU A 95 11.64 0.80 0.56
C LEU A 95 10.86 -0.44 1.00
N ALA A 96 11.34 -1.62 0.60
CA ALA A 96 10.82 -2.91 0.99
C ALA A 96 11.08 -3.16 2.49
N PRO A 97 10.03 -3.44 3.29
CA PRO A 97 10.16 -3.56 4.74
C PRO A 97 10.98 -4.77 5.20
N GLU A 98 11.18 -5.78 4.36
CA GLU A 98 12.02 -6.94 4.67
C GLU A 98 13.51 -6.59 4.68
N MET A 99 13.93 -5.76 3.73
CA MET A 99 15.33 -5.35 3.57
C MET A 99 15.67 -4.17 4.47
N TRP A 100 14.76 -3.20 4.58
CA TRP A 100 15.02 -1.91 5.20
C TRP A 100 13.94 -1.50 6.23
N PRO A 101 13.68 -2.31 7.28
CA PRO A 101 12.53 -2.11 8.17
C PRO A 101 12.53 -0.77 8.90
N ALA A 102 13.70 -0.24 9.26
CA ALA A 102 13.80 1.02 10.01
C ALA A 102 13.64 2.24 9.08
N GLN A 103 14.27 2.21 7.91
CA GLN A 103 14.22 3.25 6.89
C GLN A 103 12.83 3.35 6.27
N HIS A 104 12.22 2.21 5.95
CA HIS A 104 10.82 2.10 5.54
C HIS A 104 9.88 2.78 6.56
N LEU A 105 10.08 2.53 7.87
CA LEU A 105 9.24 3.16 8.91
C LEU A 105 9.40 4.68 8.98
N LYS A 106 10.57 5.21 8.62
CA LYS A 106 10.84 6.65 8.55
C LYS A 106 10.34 7.29 7.25
N GLY A 107 9.98 6.50 6.24
CA GLY A 107 9.58 7.00 4.92
C GLY A 107 10.77 7.48 4.09
N GLU A 108 11.96 6.91 4.28
CA GLU A 108 13.08 7.11 3.36
C GLU A 108 12.69 6.56 1.98
N ASP A 109 13.00 7.31 0.92
CA ASP A 109 12.65 7.06 -0.49
C ASP A 109 11.16 6.82 -0.77
N LEU A 110 10.29 7.25 0.15
CA LEU A 110 8.84 7.24 -0.05
C LEU A 110 8.43 8.33 -1.06
N ARG A 111 7.86 7.92 -2.19
CA ARG A 111 7.29 8.82 -3.20
C ARG A 111 5.89 8.40 -3.63
N ALA A 112 5.13 9.36 -4.15
CA ALA A 112 3.89 9.05 -4.88
C ALA A 112 4.21 8.27 -6.17
N LEU A 113 3.22 7.54 -6.68
CA LEU A 113 3.32 6.96 -8.02
C LEU A 113 3.30 8.06 -9.08
N ASN A 114 4.07 7.86 -10.14
CA ASN A 114 4.11 8.77 -11.28
C ASN A 114 2.91 8.52 -12.22
N GLU A 115 2.72 9.42 -13.18
CA GLU A 115 1.58 9.38 -14.10
C GLU A 115 1.52 8.08 -14.92
N GLY A 116 2.67 7.56 -15.37
CA GLY A 116 2.73 6.31 -16.13
C GLY A 116 2.34 5.09 -15.30
N GLU A 117 2.80 5.02 -14.05
CA GLU A 117 2.42 3.98 -13.09
C GLU A 117 0.90 4.02 -12.82
N ILE A 118 0.35 5.22 -12.60
CA ILE A 118 -1.09 5.41 -12.37
C ILE A 118 -1.90 5.06 -13.63
N PHE A 119 -1.46 5.50 -14.81
CA PHE A 119 -2.11 5.22 -16.08
C PHE A 119 -2.20 3.72 -16.36
N LYS A 120 -1.11 2.98 -16.16
CA LYS A 120 -1.10 1.53 -16.33
C LYS A 120 -2.08 0.83 -15.39
N LEU A 121 -2.07 1.20 -14.10
CA LEU A 121 -2.99 0.65 -13.10
C LEU A 121 -4.45 0.95 -13.43
N LYS A 122 -4.75 2.17 -13.86
CA LYS A 122 -6.09 2.56 -14.33
C LYS A 122 -6.54 1.67 -15.49
N GLY A 123 -5.69 1.48 -16.50
CA GLY A 123 -5.97 0.61 -17.64
C GLY A 123 -6.27 -0.84 -17.25
N GLN A 124 -5.47 -1.42 -16.36
CA GLN A 124 -5.67 -2.79 -15.87
C GLN A 124 -6.97 -2.94 -15.06
N LEU A 125 -7.29 -1.94 -14.24
CA LEU A 125 -8.43 -1.97 -13.32
C LEU A 125 -9.70 -1.34 -13.93
N GLY A 126 -9.66 -0.96 -15.21
CA GLY A 126 -10.78 -0.36 -15.95
C GLY A 126 -11.19 1.03 -15.47
N ALA A 127 -10.34 1.74 -14.73
CA ALA A 127 -10.60 3.12 -14.29
C ALA A 127 -10.24 4.13 -15.39
N ARG A 128 -11.01 5.22 -15.48
CA ARG A 128 -10.78 6.35 -16.39
C ARG A 128 -9.92 7.40 -15.71
#